data_AF-A0AAE1N6N2-F1
#
_entry.id   AF-A0AAE1N6N2-F1
#
_cell.length_a   1.000
_cell.length_b   1.000
_cell.length_c   1.000
_cell.angle_alpha   90.00
_cell.angle_beta   90.00
_cell.angle_gamma   90.00
#
_symmetry.space_group_name_H-M   'P 1'
#
loop_
_entity.id
_entity.type
_entity.pdbx_description
1 polymer ?
#
loop_
_entity_poly.entity_id
_entity_poly.type
_entity_poly.pdbx_seq_one_letter_code
_entity_poly.pdbx_strand_id
1 'polypeptide(L)'
;METKISSARITRIRHSCGYNQDVYVEPIGLAGGLALWWAANISLTVLFKSKNVIHAVVESASLKTPNFITFVYGPPKEGERRTTWNLVRSL
;
A
#
# COMPACT_ATOMS: atom_id res chain seq x y z
N MET A 1 -6.00 -2.49 -1.05
CA MET A 1 -6.92 -3.45 -1.72
C MET A 1 -6.19 -4.77 -1.90
N GLU A 2 -6.78 -5.92 -1.53
CA GLU A 2 -6.21 -7.24 -1.85
C GLU A 2 -6.53 -7.59 -3.29
N THR A 3 -5.51 -7.87 -4.11
CA THR A 3 -5.71 -7.95 -5.57
C THR A 3 -5.87 -9.37 -6.09
N LYS A 4 -5.26 -10.38 -5.46
CA LYS A 4 -5.31 -11.81 -5.85
C LYS A 4 -5.04 -12.08 -7.34
N ILE A 5 -4.39 -11.14 -8.04
CA ILE A 5 -4.21 -11.10 -9.49
C ILE A 5 -2.80 -10.58 -9.75
N SER A 6 -2.17 -11.00 -10.86
CA SER A 6 -0.84 -10.51 -11.26
C SER A 6 -0.85 -9.04 -11.67
N SER A 7 0.28 -8.37 -11.46
CA SER A 7 0.47 -6.93 -11.69
C SER A 7 0.03 -6.45 -13.08
N ALA A 8 0.27 -7.23 -14.14
CA ALA A 8 -0.08 -6.86 -15.52
C ALA A 8 -1.57 -6.59 -15.77
N ARG A 9 -2.47 -7.41 -15.20
CA ARG A 9 -3.93 -7.18 -15.34
C ARG A 9 -4.38 -5.99 -14.51
N ILE A 10 -3.74 -5.80 -13.36
CA ILE A 10 -4.06 -4.73 -12.44
C ILE A 10 -3.69 -3.35 -13.01
N THR A 11 -2.60 -3.25 -13.76
CA THR A 11 -2.19 -2.01 -14.44
C THR A 11 -3.28 -1.47 -15.36
N ARG A 12 -3.97 -2.33 -16.12
CA ARG A 12 -5.07 -1.91 -17.00
C ARG A 12 -6.26 -1.34 -16.22
N ILE A 13 -6.61 -2.00 -15.11
CA ILE A 13 -7.70 -1.54 -14.22
C ILE A 13 -7.33 -0.19 -13.61
N ARG A 14 -6.11 -0.05 -13.08
CA ARG A 14 -5.60 1.22 -12.54
C ARG A 14 -5.78 2.37 -13.51
N HIS A 15 -5.35 2.18 -14.77
CA HIS A 15 -5.50 3.18 -15.82
C HIS A 15 -6.97 3.52 -16.11
N SER A 16 -7.85 2.52 -16.17
CA SER A 16 -9.30 2.77 -16.36
C SER A 16 -9.94 3.55 -15.21
N CYS A 17 -9.36 3.46 -14.00
CA CYS A 17 -9.77 4.25 -12.85
C CYS A 17 -9.14 5.65 -12.80
N GLY A 18 -8.32 6.05 -13.77
CA GLY A 18 -7.69 7.36 -13.83
C GLY A 18 -6.51 7.56 -12.87
N TYR A 19 -5.93 6.48 -12.35
CA TYR A 19 -4.73 6.55 -11.51
C TYR A 19 -3.46 6.29 -12.31
N ASN A 20 -2.44 7.11 -12.07
CA ASN A 20 -1.21 7.09 -12.84
C ASN A 20 -0.03 6.57 -12.03
N GLN A 21 -0.16 6.59 -10.70
CA GLN A 21 0.87 6.13 -9.78
C GLN A 21 0.38 4.91 -9.01
N ASP A 22 1.31 4.06 -8.60
CA ASP A 22 1.01 2.84 -7.87
C ASP A 22 2.17 2.34 -7.01
N VAL A 23 1.80 1.46 -6.09
CA VAL A 23 2.72 0.45 -5.57
C VAL A 23 2.00 -0.89 -5.47
N TYR A 24 2.69 -1.93 -5.91
CA TYR A 24 2.26 -3.32 -5.76
C TYR A 24 3.13 -4.06 -4.75
N VAL A 25 2.47 -4.90 -3.97
CA VAL A 25 3.06 -5.99 -3.23
C VAL A 25 2.55 -7.27 -3.88
N GLU A 26 3.45 -8.14 -4.33
CA GLU A 26 3.07 -9.36 -5.02
C GLU A 26 2.34 -10.34 -4.08
N PRO A 27 1.37 -11.12 -4.59
CA PRO A 27 0.75 -12.20 -3.84
C PRO A 27 1.74 -13.35 -3.58
N ILE A 28 1.50 -14.11 -2.51
CA ILE A 28 2.23 -15.36 -2.22
C ILE A 28 1.30 -16.51 -2.59
N GLY A 29 1.54 -17.13 -3.74
CA GLY A 29 0.62 -18.13 -4.31
C GLY A 29 -0.73 -17.51 -4.67
N LEU A 30 -1.83 -18.08 -4.17
CA LEU A 30 -3.20 -17.58 -4.37
C LEU A 30 -3.66 -16.54 -3.32
N ALA A 31 -2.81 -16.22 -2.35
CA ALA A 31 -3.15 -15.37 -1.22
C ALA A 31 -2.43 -14.03 -1.28
N GLY A 32 -3.14 -12.97 -0.89
CA GLY A 32 -2.57 -11.64 -0.76
C GLY A 32 -2.51 -10.88 -2.08
N GLY A 33 -1.44 -10.10 -2.20
CA GLY A 33 -1.29 -9.06 -3.20
C GLY A 33 -1.90 -7.77 -2.69
N LEU A 34 -1.12 -6.71 -2.56
CA LEU A 34 -1.63 -5.38 -2.21
C LEU A 34 -1.40 -4.41 -3.35
N ALA A 35 -2.41 -3.60 -3.62
CA ALA A 35 -2.30 -2.43 -4.47
C ALA A 35 -2.68 -1.17 -3.71
N LEU A 36 -1.88 -0.14 -3.91
CA LEU A 36 -2.19 1.24 -3.58
C LEU A 36 -1.99 2.07 -4.86
N TRP A 37 -3.00 2.86 -5.23
CA TRP A 37 -2.96 3.75 -6.39
C TRP A 37 -3.26 5.17 -5.96
N TRP A 38 -2.65 6.14 -6.65
CA TRP A 38 -2.93 7.55 -6.42
C TRP A 38 -2.81 8.35 -7.71
N ALA A 39 -3.43 9.53 -7.69
CA ALA A 39 -3.39 10.47 -8.80
C ALA A 39 -2.00 11.13 -8.88
N ALA A 40 -1.58 11.50 -10.09
CA ALA A 40 -0.24 12.08 -10.32
C ALA A 40 -0.01 13.42 -9.59
N ASN A 41 -1.08 14.11 -9.21
CA ASN A 41 -1.00 15.37 -8.46
C ASN A 41 -0.80 15.17 -6.94
N ILE A 42 -0.79 13.93 -6.45
CA ILE A 42 -0.50 13.63 -5.05
C ILE A 42 0.98 13.28 -4.92
N SER A 43 1.72 14.07 -4.12
CA SER A 43 3.10 13.74 -3.74
C SER A 43 3.07 12.69 -2.63
N LEU A 44 3.25 11.43 -3.00
CA LEU A 44 3.31 10.30 -2.07
C LEU A 44 4.57 9.47 -2.37
N THR A 45 5.37 9.25 -1.33
CA THR A 45 6.59 8.43 -1.40
C THR A 45 6.46 7.24 -0.45
N VAL A 46 6.56 6.03 -1.00
CA VAL A 46 6.54 4.79 -0.20
C VAL A 46 7.88 4.62 0.50
N LEU A 47 7.86 4.57 1.84
CA LEU A 47 9.04 4.39 2.68
C LEU A 47 9.26 2.92 3.03
N PHE A 48 8.18 2.17 3.20
CA PHE A 48 8.23 0.75 3.54
C PHE A 48 7.03 0.00 2.96
N LYS A 49 7.24 -1.25 2.54
CA LYS A 49 6.16 -2.16 2.15
C LYS A 49 6.44 -3.60 2.55
N SER A 50 5.38 -4.31 2.94
CA SER A 50 5.35 -5.74 3.22
C SER A 50 4.02 -6.34 2.78
N LYS A 51 3.84 -7.66 2.95
CA LYS A 51 2.60 -8.37 2.60
C LYS A 51 1.32 -7.81 3.27
N ASN A 52 1.45 -7.06 4.37
CA ASN A 52 0.32 -6.53 5.14
C ASN A 52 0.39 -5.02 5.39
N VAL A 53 1.51 -4.36 5.09
CA VAL A 53 1.70 -2.93 5.43
C VAL A 53 2.31 -2.20 4.25
N ILE A 54 1.78 -1.03 3.93
CA ILE A 54 2.43 -0.02 3.08
C ILE A 54 2.50 1.26 3.89
N HIS A 55 3.70 1.78 4.11
CA HIS A 55 3.93 3.02 4.84
C HIS A 55 4.54 4.04 3.89
N ALA A 56 3.98 5.25 3.90
CA ALA A 56 4.34 6.29 2.97
C ALA A 56 4.30 7.66 3.66
N VAL A 57 5.06 8.59 3.10
CA VAL A 57 4.94 10.01 3.41
C VAL A 57 4.12 10.69 2.30
N VAL A 58 3.23 11.58 2.71
CA VAL A 58 2.47 12.47 1.83
C VAL A 58 2.93 13.89 2.07
N GLU A 59 3.35 14.54 1.00
CA GLU A 59 3.78 15.93 1.01
C GLU A 59 2.68 16.79 0.40
N SER A 60 2.42 17.95 1.02
CA SER A 60 1.51 18.95 0.49
C SER A 60 2.10 20.32 0.74
N ALA A 61 2.02 21.21 -0.25
CA ALA A 61 2.44 22.59 -0.11
C ALA A 61 1.67 23.34 1.01
N SER A 62 0.46 22.88 1.34
CA SER A 62 -0.35 23.44 2.43
C SER A 62 0.02 22.90 3.84
N LEU A 63 0.80 21.81 3.91
CA LEU A 63 1.15 21.16 5.17
C LEU A 63 2.61 21.52 5.51
N LYS A 64 2.82 22.12 6.68
CA LYS A 64 4.16 22.56 7.12
C LYS A 64 5.10 21.40 7.48
N THR A 65 4.56 20.20 7.66
CA THR A 65 5.30 19.01 8.07
C THR A 65 4.90 17.82 7.19
N PRO A 66 5.83 16.89 6.90
CA PRO A 66 5.49 15.65 6.22
C PRO A 66 4.45 14.87 7.04
N ASN A 67 3.41 14.36 6.37
CA ASN A 67 2.39 13.53 7.00
C ASN A 67 2.61 12.08 6.60
N PHE A 68 2.64 11.20 7.59
CA PHE A 68 2.80 9.77 7.35
C PHE A 68 1.43 9.10 7.26
N ILE A 69 1.30 8.17 6.31
CA ILE A 69 0.14 7.32 6.16
C ILE A 69 0.59 5.86 6.12
N THR A 70 -0.08 5.03 6.91
CA THR A 70 0.16 3.58 6.96
C THR A 70 -1.10 2.86 6.52
N PHE A 71 -1.05 2.18 5.39
CA PHE A 71 -2.09 1.28 4.91
C PHE A 71 -1.83 -0.11 5.47
N VAL A 72 -2.78 -0.64 6.24
CA VAL A 72 -2.68 -1.97 6.84
C VAL A 72 -3.75 -2.88 6.27
N TYR A 73 -3.32 -4.03 5.75
CA TYR A 73 -4.19 -5.15 5.43
C TYR A 73 -3.99 -6.25 6.47
N GLY A 74 -4.89 -6.31 7.45
CA GLY A 74 -4.74 -7.19 8.60
C GLY A 74 -4.63 -8.67 8.19
N PRO A 75 -3.65 -9.43 8.72
CA PRO A 75 -3.53 -10.83 8.38
C PRO A 75 -4.74 -11.62 8.91
N PRO A 76 -5.21 -12.63 8.15
CA PRO A 76 -6.38 -13.42 8.54
C PRO A 76 -6.12 -14.26 9.80
N LYS A 77 -4.88 -14.72 9.99
CA LYS A 77 -4.45 -15.49 11.17
C LYS A 77 -4.19 -14.58 12.36
N GLU A 78 -4.84 -14.86 13.48
CA GLU A 78 -4.73 -14.06 14.70
C GLU A 78 -3.29 -13.93 15.20
N GLY A 79 -2.51 -15.01 15.17
CA GLY A 79 -1.10 -15.01 15.59
C GLY A 79 -0.21 -14.04 14.81
N GLU A 80 -0.56 -13.71 13.56
CA GLU A 80 0.21 -12.77 12.73
C GLU A 80 -0.19 -11.30 12.97
N ARG A 81 -1.35 -11.05 13.59
CA ARG A 81 -1.85 -9.69 13.86
C ARG A 81 -0.93 -8.95 14.83
N ARG A 82 -0.47 -9.63 15.89
CA ARG A 82 0.45 -9.05 16.88
C ARG A 82 1.76 -8.60 16.24
N THR A 83 2.32 -9.45 15.38
CA THR A 83 3.54 -9.13 14.62
C THR A 83 3.34 -7.94 13.69
N THR A 84 2.21 -7.88 12.98
CA THR A 84 1.88 -6.75 12.10
C THR A 84 1.77 -5.44 12.88
N TRP A 85 1.11 -5.44 14.05
CA TRP A 85 1.02 -4.24 14.88
C TRP A 85 2.34 -3.85 15.56
N ASN A 86 3.19 -4.81 15.91
CA ASN A 86 4.55 -4.52 16.38
C ASN A 86 5.38 -3.86 15.28
N LEU A 87 5.26 -4.34 14.03
CA LEU A 87 5.89 -3.71 12.87
C LEU A 87 5.38 -2.27 12.69
N VAL A 88 4.07 -2.03 12.75
CA VAL A 88 3.51 -0.66 12.63
C VAL A 88 4.03 0.28 13.73
N ARG A 89 4.24 -0.23 14.96
CA ARG A 89 4.82 0.57 16.05
C ARG A 89 6.30 0.91 15.87
N SER A 90 7.03 0.17 15.03
CA SER A 90 8.45 0.41 14.76
C SER A 90 8.70 1.26 13.51
N LEU A 91 7.64 1.62 12.78
CA LEU A 91 7.70 2.55 11.65
C LEU A 91 7.60 3.99 12.16
#